data_AF-A0A2T7NQL3-F1
#
_entry.id   AF-A0A2T7NQL3-F1
#
_cell.length_a   1.000
_cell.length_b   1.000
_cell.length_c   1.000
_cell.angle_alpha   90.00
_cell.angle_beta   90.00
_cell.angle_gamma   90.00
#
_symmetry.space_group_name_H-M   'P 1'
#
loop_
_entity.id
_entity.type
_entity.pdbx_description
1 polymer ?
#
loop_
_entity_poly.entity_id
_entity_poly.type
_entity_poly.pdbx_seq_one_letter_code
_entity_poly.pdbx_strand_id
1 'polypeptide(L)'
;MVRRKSENAGTSSSKKRRIEQDAEEEEMESEDEGTESNVNTSPNKEAEVGIVERVILKNFMCHGRLDIKMGPNINFIIGRNGSGKSAVVTALVVGLGGKASVTNRGSTIKSFIKSGKQTAEVEIQIRNRGTDAFKPSLYGDSIIVQRKFTADGGSRYVLKSHDGK
;
A
#
# COMPACT_ATOMS: atom_id res chain seq x y z
N MET A 1 59.94 23.97 -23.02
CA MET A 1 60.27 24.00 -21.58
C MET A 1 58.96 23.75 -20.82
N VAL A 2 58.68 22.64 -20.13
CA VAL A 2 59.40 21.37 -19.86
C VAL A 2 58.38 20.20 -19.88
N ARG A 3 58.81 18.98 -20.27
CA ARG A 3 58.04 17.72 -20.21
C ARG A 3 58.34 16.92 -18.93
N ARG A 4 57.35 16.13 -18.47
CA ARG A 4 57.40 14.86 -17.67
C ARG A 4 56.06 14.14 -17.92
N LYS A 5 55.86 12.82 -18.11
CA LYS A 5 56.65 11.56 -18.05
C LYS A 5 57.31 11.21 -16.70
N SER A 6 57.20 9.98 -16.17
CA SER A 6 56.58 8.74 -16.71
C SER A 6 56.44 7.62 -15.68
N GLU A 7 55.42 6.77 -15.85
CA GLU A 7 55.37 5.28 -15.76
C GLU A 7 55.98 4.45 -14.60
N ASN A 8 55.40 3.24 -14.49
CA ASN A 8 55.84 2.01 -13.83
C ASN A 8 55.78 1.90 -12.29
N ALA A 9 55.72 0.69 -11.69
CA ALA A 9 55.08 -0.61 -12.04
C ALA A 9 55.47 -1.65 -10.96
N GLY A 10 54.67 -2.70 -10.76
CA GLY A 10 55.03 -3.91 -9.96
C GLY A 10 53.97 -4.25 -8.90
N THR A 11 53.08 -5.25 -9.04
CA THR A 11 53.18 -6.72 -9.24
C THR A 11 53.44 -7.56 -7.97
N SER A 12 52.40 -8.23 -7.47
CA SER A 12 52.34 -9.69 -7.21
C SER A 12 50.88 -10.02 -6.81
N SER A 13 50.08 -10.79 -7.55
CA SER A 13 50.14 -12.22 -7.91
C SER A 13 49.66 -13.17 -6.80
N SER A 14 48.51 -13.82 -7.03
CA SER A 14 48.14 -15.11 -6.43
C SER A 14 47.16 -15.85 -7.33
N LYS A 15 47.60 -16.98 -7.88
CA LYS A 15 46.85 -17.83 -8.83
C LYS A 15 45.86 -18.75 -8.11
N LYS A 16 44.69 -19.00 -8.71
CA LYS A 16 43.96 -20.29 -8.73
C LYS A 16 42.96 -20.23 -9.91
N ARG A 17 43.32 -20.77 -11.07
CA ARG A 17 42.87 -22.11 -11.54
C ARG A 17 41.36 -22.30 -11.38
N ARG A 18 40.63 -22.09 -12.48
CA ARG A 18 39.23 -22.50 -12.66
C ARG A 18 39.24 -23.71 -13.60
N ILE A 19 38.51 -24.76 -13.22
CA ILE A 19 38.36 -25.99 -13.99
C ILE A 19 37.06 -25.87 -14.79
N GLU A 20 37.09 -26.32 -16.05
CA GLU A 20 35.91 -26.53 -16.88
C GLU A 20 35.35 -27.92 -16.56
N GLN A 21 34.02 -28.01 -16.39
CA GLN A 21 33.29 -29.27 -16.47
C GLN A 21 31.82 -28.98 -16.73
N ASP A 22 31.40 -29.32 -17.95
CA ASP A 22 30.16 -29.99 -18.35
C ASP A 22 28.86 -29.58 -17.66
N ALA A 23 27.96 -28.97 -18.44
CA ALA A 23 26.55 -28.84 -18.12
C ALA A 23 25.80 -29.95 -18.87
N GLU A 24 25.13 -30.84 -18.13
CA GLU A 24 24.20 -31.82 -18.70
C GLU A 24 22.85 -31.14 -18.91
N GLU A 25 22.31 -31.22 -20.13
CA GLU A 25 20.99 -30.69 -20.50
C GLU A 25 19.94 -31.79 -20.26
N GLU A 26 19.08 -31.63 -19.25
CA GLU A 26 17.89 -32.47 -19.08
C GLU A 26 16.72 -31.92 -19.90
N GLU A 27 16.44 -32.54 -21.03
CA GLU A 27 15.21 -32.32 -21.81
C GLU A 27 14.02 -33.02 -21.11
N MET A 28 13.08 -32.23 -20.57
CA MET A 28 11.76 -32.75 -20.19
C MET A 28 10.74 -32.42 -21.27
N GLU A 29 10.43 -33.39 -22.12
CA GLU A 29 9.23 -33.37 -22.94
C GLU A 29 8.00 -33.57 -22.04
N SER A 30 7.06 -32.63 -22.10
CA SER A 30 5.73 -32.78 -21.51
C SER A 30 4.69 -32.58 -22.61
N GLU A 31 3.94 -33.64 -22.90
CA GLU A 31 2.96 -33.70 -23.98
C GLU A 31 1.75 -32.78 -23.69
N ASP A 32 1.56 -31.77 -24.53
CA ASP A 32 0.41 -30.85 -24.47
C ASP A 32 -0.81 -31.49 -25.15
N GLU A 33 -1.48 -32.42 -24.47
CA GLU A 33 -2.81 -32.91 -24.88
C GLU A 33 -3.85 -31.81 -24.63
N GLY A 34 -4.03 -30.96 -25.65
CA GLY A 34 -4.94 -29.82 -25.64
C GLY A 34 -6.38 -30.20 -25.28
N THR A 35 -6.77 -29.90 -24.04
CA THR A 35 -8.17 -30.00 -23.61
C THR A 35 -8.92 -28.75 -24.06
N GLU A 36 -9.95 -28.93 -24.90
CA GLU A 36 -10.66 -27.83 -25.55
C GLU A 36 -11.24 -26.80 -24.57
N SER A 37 -11.10 -25.53 -24.93
CA SER A 37 -11.30 -24.39 -24.05
C SER A 37 -12.77 -24.10 -23.75
N ASN A 38 -13.31 -24.66 -22.66
CA ASN A 38 -14.52 -24.15 -22.04
C ASN A 38 -14.19 -22.92 -21.19
N VAL A 39 -14.02 -21.76 -21.85
CA VAL A 39 -13.87 -20.45 -21.16
C VAL A 39 -15.22 -20.03 -20.59
N ASN A 40 -15.65 -20.75 -19.55
CA ASN A 40 -16.61 -20.24 -18.59
C ASN A 40 -15.94 -19.08 -17.86
N THR A 41 -16.15 -17.87 -18.39
CA THR A 41 -15.74 -16.60 -17.77
C THR A 41 -16.46 -16.45 -16.43
N SER A 42 -15.92 -17.12 -15.42
CA SER A 42 -16.43 -17.11 -14.06
C SER A 42 -16.56 -15.65 -13.61
N PRO A 43 -17.69 -15.25 -13.01
CA PRO A 43 -17.85 -13.87 -12.54
C PRO A 43 -16.67 -13.57 -11.60
N ASN A 44 -15.89 -12.55 -11.97
CA ASN A 44 -14.60 -12.20 -11.39
C ASN A 44 -14.67 -12.23 -9.86
N LYS A 45 -14.18 -13.32 -9.22
CA LYS A 45 -14.47 -13.60 -7.82
C LYS A 45 -13.81 -12.53 -6.96
N GLU A 46 -14.61 -11.68 -6.32
CA GLU A 46 -14.11 -10.66 -5.41
C GLU A 46 -13.32 -11.29 -4.25
N ALA A 47 -12.26 -10.63 -3.80
CA ALA A 47 -11.56 -11.05 -2.60
C ALA A 47 -12.45 -10.91 -1.36
N GLU A 48 -12.45 -11.93 -0.52
CA GLU A 48 -13.29 -12.03 0.68
C GLU A 48 -12.73 -11.19 1.86
N VAL A 49 -11.43 -10.86 1.82
CA VAL A 49 -10.71 -10.06 2.83
C VAL A 49 -9.89 -8.93 2.20
N GLY A 50 -9.48 -7.94 3.01
CA GLY A 50 -8.45 -6.96 2.67
C GLY A 50 -8.89 -5.82 1.73
N ILE A 51 -10.07 -5.94 1.11
CA ILE A 51 -10.67 -4.89 0.28
C ILE A 51 -11.04 -3.67 1.14
N VAL A 52 -10.58 -2.48 0.77
CA VAL A 52 -11.08 -1.22 1.36
C VAL A 52 -12.47 -0.96 0.81
N GLU A 53 -13.48 -0.96 1.67
CA GLU A 53 -14.89 -0.76 1.30
C GLU A 53 -15.34 0.71 1.48
N ARG A 54 -14.71 1.44 2.41
CA ARG A 54 -15.08 2.83 2.73
C ARG A 54 -13.92 3.63 3.31
N VAL A 55 -13.88 4.93 2.98
CA VAL A 55 -12.96 5.91 3.58
C VAL A 55 -13.77 7.13 4.03
N ILE A 56 -13.71 7.44 5.33
CA ILE A 56 -14.35 8.61 5.94
C ILE A 56 -13.26 9.53 6.50
N LEU A 57 -13.32 10.81 6.14
CA LEU A 57 -12.40 11.84 6.63
C LEU A 57 -13.19 12.91 7.38
N LYS A 58 -12.69 13.37 8.54
CA LYS A 58 -13.24 14.51 9.28
C LYS A 58 -12.13 15.50 9.60
N ASN A 59 -12.34 16.78 9.27
CA ASN A 59 -11.36 17.87 9.44
C ASN A 59 -9.97 17.53 8.88
N PHE A 60 -9.90 16.87 7.72
CA PHE A 60 -8.65 16.36 7.14
C PHE A 60 -8.25 17.17 5.90
N MET A 61 -7.12 17.85 5.95
CA MET A 61 -6.58 18.71 4.89
C MET A 61 -7.62 19.76 4.41
N CYS A 62 -8.11 19.65 3.17
CA CYS A 62 -9.15 20.52 2.64
C CYS A 62 -10.57 20.10 3.08
N HIS A 63 -10.79 18.86 3.50
CA HIS A 63 -12.11 18.28 3.74
C HIS A 63 -12.62 18.53 5.16
N GLY A 64 -13.80 19.15 5.29
CA GLY A 64 -14.51 19.25 6.57
C GLY A 64 -15.10 17.90 6.98
N ARG A 65 -15.81 17.27 6.05
CA ARG A 65 -16.22 15.86 6.08
C ARG A 65 -16.18 15.31 4.65
N LEU A 66 -15.68 14.10 4.47
CA LEU A 66 -15.72 13.35 3.23
C LEU A 66 -16.07 11.90 3.57
N ASP A 67 -16.87 11.24 2.74
CA ASP A 67 -17.38 9.89 2.95
C ASP A 67 -17.45 9.21 1.59
N ILE A 68 -16.55 8.26 1.34
CA ILE A 68 -16.39 7.60 0.04
C ILE A 68 -16.61 6.10 0.25
N LYS A 69 -17.58 5.54 -0.48
CA LYS A 69 -17.69 4.10 -0.71
C LYS A 69 -16.76 3.71 -1.86
N MET A 70 -16.03 2.61 -1.69
CA MET A 70 -15.08 2.09 -2.67
C MET A 70 -15.64 0.83 -3.31
N GLY A 71 -15.42 0.65 -4.61
CA GLY A 71 -15.66 -0.60 -5.31
C GLY A 71 -14.60 -1.67 -4.98
N PRO A 72 -14.92 -2.95 -5.17
CA PRO A 72 -14.08 -4.06 -4.71
C PRO A 72 -12.79 -4.29 -5.52
N ASN A 73 -12.71 -3.76 -6.75
CA ASN A 73 -11.54 -3.90 -7.62
C ASN A 73 -10.92 -2.53 -7.92
N ILE A 74 -11.37 -1.85 -8.99
CA ILE A 74 -10.78 -0.61 -9.49
C ILE A 74 -11.63 0.59 -9.08
N ASN A 75 -10.97 1.65 -8.61
CA ASN A 75 -11.61 2.88 -8.12
C ASN A 75 -11.02 4.10 -8.82
N PHE A 76 -11.88 4.92 -9.46
CA PHE A 76 -11.46 6.15 -10.14
C PHE A 76 -11.82 7.40 -9.33
N ILE A 77 -10.82 8.06 -8.74
CA ILE A 77 -11.00 9.31 -7.97
C ILE A 77 -10.76 10.51 -8.89
N ILE A 78 -11.82 11.06 -9.48
CA ILE A 78 -11.79 12.18 -10.42
C ILE A 78 -12.14 13.53 -9.77
N GLY A 79 -11.84 14.64 -10.46
CA GLY A 79 -12.16 15.99 -10.00
C GLY A 79 -11.13 17.05 -10.41
N ARG A 80 -11.46 18.33 -10.23
CA ARG A 80 -10.60 19.47 -10.60
C ARG A 80 -9.28 19.49 -9.81
N ASN A 81 -8.30 20.28 -10.26
CA ASN A 81 -7.08 20.50 -9.47
C ASN A 81 -7.43 21.24 -8.16
N GLY A 82 -6.73 20.92 -7.08
CA GLY A 82 -7.04 21.44 -5.74
C GLY A 82 -8.23 20.79 -5.02
N SER A 83 -9.06 19.97 -5.68
CA SER A 83 -10.29 19.38 -5.08
C SER A 83 -10.07 18.32 -3.97
N GLY A 84 -8.81 18.07 -3.57
CA GLY A 84 -8.51 17.13 -2.49
C GLY A 84 -8.47 15.65 -2.86
N LYS A 85 -8.36 15.28 -4.14
CA LYS A 85 -8.23 13.88 -4.60
C LYS A 85 -7.10 13.13 -3.86
N SER A 86 -5.91 13.73 -3.79
CA SER A 86 -4.75 13.16 -3.10
C SER A 86 -4.93 13.05 -1.60
N ALA A 87 -5.92 13.73 -0.99
CA ALA A 87 -6.21 13.58 0.43
C ALA A 87 -6.75 12.17 0.75
N VAL A 88 -7.46 11.51 -0.19
CA VAL A 88 -7.93 10.13 -0.01
C VAL A 88 -6.74 9.16 0.07
N VAL A 89 -5.79 9.27 -0.87
CA VAL A 89 -4.56 8.47 -0.86
C VAL A 89 -3.68 8.79 0.36
N THR A 90 -3.56 10.08 0.71
CA THR A 90 -2.85 10.52 1.93
C THR A 90 -3.48 9.90 3.18
N ALA A 91 -4.81 9.88 3.26
CA ALA A 91 -5.56 9.29 4.36
C ALA A 91 -5.39 7.77 4.45
N LEU A 92 -5.39 7.04 3.32
CA LEU A 92 -5.06 5.61 3.32
C LEU A 92 -3.66 5.35 3.88
N VAL A 93 -2.65 6.09 3.41
CA VAL A 93 -1.26 5.96 3.89
C VAL A 93 -1.18 6.21 5.40
N VAL A 94 -1.68 7.35 5.90
CA VAL A 94 -1.52 7.68 7.34
C VAL A 94 -2.51 6.95 8.24
N GLY A 95 -3.68 6.57 7.73
CA GLY A 95 -4.71 5.83 8.45
C GLY A 95 -4.33 4.36 8.69
N LEU A 96 -3.46 3.78 7.85
CA LEU A 96 -2.97 2.41 7.95
C LEU A 96 -1.52 2.30 8.45
N GLY A 97 -1.02 3.29 9.20
CA GLY A 97 0.31 3.21 9.84
C GLY A 97 1.47 3.86 9.08
N GLY A 98 1.28 4.30 7.83
CA GLY A 98 2.30 4.97 7.04
C GLY A 98 2.80 6.29 7.65
N LYS A 99 4.08 6.59 7.41
CA LYS A 99 4.73 7.83 7.88
C LYS A 99 4.21 9.03 7.07
N ALA A 100 3.96 10.16 7.76
CA ALA A 100 3.52 11.40 7.14
C ALA A 100 4.41 11.85 5.97
N SER A 101 5.74 11.74 6.15
CA SER A 101 6.74 12.15 5.15
C SER A 101 6.62 11.47 3.80
N VAL A 102 6.14 10.21 3.75
CA VAL A 102 5.97 9.44 2.50
C VAL A 102 4.90 10.05 1.58
N THR A 103 3.98 10.84 2.14
CA THR A 103 2.87 11.43 1.39
C THR A 103 3.28 12.58 0.47
N ASN A 104 4.46 13.17 0.67
CA ASN A 104 4.87 14.45 0.07
C ASN A 104 3.87 15.61 0.32
N ARG A 105 3.05 15.51 1.38
CA ARG A 105 2.05 16.51 1.77
C ARG A 105 2.26 17.09 3.18
N GLY A 106 3.15 16.50 3.98
CA GLY A 106 3.40 16.96 5.36
C GLY A 106 4.49 16.15 6.05
N SER A 107 5.24 16.78 6.95
CA SER A 107 6.31 16.14 7.74
C SER A 107 5.80 15.46 9.01
N THR A 108 4.65 15.90 9.54
CA THR A 108 4.10 15.44 10.83
C THR A 108 2.59 15.22 10.69
N ILE A 109 1.99 14.34 11.49
CA ILE A 109 0.57 14.01 11.30
C ILE A 109 -0.37 15.20 11.55
N LYS A 110 0.00 16.11 12.47
CA LYS A 110 -0.76 17.34 12.74
C LYS A 110 -0.90 18.26 11.52
N SER A 111 0.00 18.19 10.52
CA SER A 111 -0.14 19.00 9.30
C SER A 111 -1.28 18.55 8.38
N PHE A 112 -1.88 17.37 8.63
CA PHE A 112 -3.09 16.93 7.93
C PHE A 112 -4.38 17.39 8.61
N ILE A 113 -4.31 18.08 9.74
CA ILE A 113 -5.48 18.70 10.35
C ILE A 113 -5.89 19.93 9.51
N LYS A 114 -7.17 20.01 9.17
CA LYS A 114 -7.74 21.14 8.41
C LYS A 114 -7.51 22.44 9.18
N SER A 115 -7.10 23.49 8.46
CA SER A 115 -6.87 24.82 9.05
C SER A 115 -8.08 25.29 9.87
N GLY A 116 -7.81 25.85 11.06
CA GLY A 116 -8.83 26.26 12.03
C GLY A 116 -9.51 25.12 12.79
N LYS A 117 -8.94 23.91 12.82
CA LYS A 117 -9.44 22.75 13.60
C LYS A 117 -8.36 22.20 14.53
N GLN A 118 -8.78 21.71 15.69
CA GLN A 118 -7.88 21.14 16.71
C GLN A 118 -7.64 19.63 16.55
N THR A 119 -8.49 18.94 15.77
CA THR A 119 -8.45 17.48 15.61
C THR A 119 -8.85 17.09 14.20
N ALA A 120 -8.29 15.98 13.71
CA ALA A 120 -8.73 15.30 12.51
C ALA A 120 -8.89 13.80 12.75
N GLU A 121 -9.70 13.17 11.91
CA GLU A 121 -10.03 11.76 12.00
C GLU A 121 -10.04 11.15 10.59
N VAL A 122 -9.40 9.99 10.48
CA VAL A 122 -9.44 9.11 9.31
C VAL A 122 -10.04 7.79 9.77
N GLU A 123 -11.04 7.30 9.05
CA GLU A 123 -11.69 6.02 9.33
C GLU A 123 -11.77 5.22 8.03
N ILE A 124 -11.23 3.99 8.05
CA ILE A 124 -11.08 3.13 6.89
C ILE A 124 -11.74 1.79 7.21
N GLN A 125 -12.75 1.42 6.43
CA GLN A 125 -13.44 0.14 6.54
C GLN A 125 -12.79 -0.87 5.60
N ILE A 126 -12.36 -2.01 6.14
CA ILE A 126 -11.68 -3.09 5.41
C ILE A 126 -12.53 -4.35 5.52
N ARG A 127 -12.81 -5.01 4.39
CA ARG A 127 -13.58 -6.25 4.32
C ARG A 127 -12.91 -7.38 5.10
N ASN A 128 -13.72 -8.15 5.84
CA ASN A 128 -13.29 -9.18 6.77
C ASN A 128 -14.25 -10.39 6.74
N ARG A 129 -14.35 -11.07 5.59
CA ARG A 129 -15.28 -12.19 5.35
C ARG A 129 -14.53 -13.43 4.89
N GLY A 130 -15.23 -14.55 4.77
CA GLY A 130 -14.63 -15.80 4.29
C GLY A 130 -13.81 -16.55 5.34
N THR A 131 -13.09 -17.58 4.90
CA THR A 131 -12.26 -18.44 5.78
C THR A 131 -11.12 -17.69 6.44
N ASP A 132 -10.58 -16.68 5.75
CA ASP A 132 -9.37 -15.97 6.14
C ASP A 132 -9.67 -14.69 6.96
N ALA A 133 -10.93 -14.52 7.36
CA ALA A 133 -11.36 -13.36 8.16
C ALA A 133 -10.60 -13.27 9.49
N PHE A 134 -10.09 -12.09 9.80
CA PHE A 134 -9.42 -11.81 11.06
C PHE A 134 -10.44 -11.62 12.18
N LYS A 135 -10.51 -12.59 13.10
CA LYS A 135 -11.38 -12.57 14.30
C LYS A 135 -12.84 -12.19 13.97
N PRO A 136 -13.53 -12.94 13.09
CA PRO A 136 -14.88 -12.58 12.62
C PRO A 136 -15.90 -12.51 13.76
N SER A 137 -15.73 -13.28 14.84
CA SER A 137 -16.58 -13.19 16.04
C SER A 137 -16.45 -11.87 16.82
N LEU A 138 -15.35 -11.12 16.63
CA LEU A 138 -15.09 -9.83 17.29
C LEU A 138 -15.47 -8.66 16.38
N TYR A 139 -15.11 -8.73 15.10
CA TYR A 139 -15.28 -7.60 14.18
C TYR A 139 -16.47 -7.76 13.22
N GLY A 140 -16.89 -8.99 12.93
CA GLY A 140 -17.82 -9.31 11.85
C GLY A 140 -17.24 -9.03 10.47
N ASP A 141 -18.13 -8.75 9.51
CA ASP A 141 -17.87 -8.68 8.07
C ASP A 141 -16.90 -7.59 7.59
N SER A 142 -16.54 -6.65 8.47
CA SER A 142 -15.54 -5.62 8.21
C SER A 142 -14.87 -5.14 9.49
N ILE A 143 -13.61 -4.70 9.36
CA ILE A 143 -12.83 -4.06 10.43
C ILE A 143 -12.74 -2.58 10.09
N ILE A 144 -13.08 -1.73 11.05
CA ILE A 144 -12.98 -0.28 10.92
C ILE A 144 -11.71 0.19 11.63
N VAL A 145 -10.70 0.61 10.86
CA VAL A 145 -9.49 1.24 11.36
C VAL A 145 -9.73 2.74 11.49
N GLN A 146 -9.90 3.23 12.71
CA GLN A 146 -9.98 4.67 13.00
C GLN A 146 -8.63 5.18 13.53
N ARG A 147 -8.09 6.23 12.90
CA ARG A 147 -6.99 7.04 13.43
C ARG A 147 -7.46 8.46 13.70
N LYS A 148 -7.41 8.88 14.97
CA LYS A 148 -7.68 10.26 15.39
C LYS A 148 -6.37 10.92 15.83
N PHE A 149 -6.15 12.16 15.43
CA PHE A 149 -4.98 12.93 15.81
C PHE A 149 -5.30 14.41 16.08
N THR A 150 -4.47 15.02 16.92
CA THR A 150 -4.76 16.27 17.62
C THR A 150 -3.62 17.28 17.45
N ALA A 151 -3.94 18.58 17.54
CA ALA A 151 -3.01 19.66 17.22
C ALA A 151 -1.78 19.74 18.17
N ASP A 152 -1.93 19.26 19.39
CA ASP A 152 -0.87 19.04 20.39
C ASP A 152 0.14 17.93 20.01
N GLY A 153 -0.14 17.16 18.95
CA GLY A 153 0.69 16.05 18.47
C GLY A 153 0.20 14.66 18.87
N GLY A 154 -0.87 14.55 19.64
CA GLY A 154 -1.50 13.26 19.97
C GLY A 154 -1.99 12.51 18.74
N SER A 155 -1.89 11.18 18.77
CA SER A 155 -2.39 10.27 17.74
C SER A 155 -2.82 8.96 18.38
N ARG A 156 -4.09 8.57 18.22
CA ARG A 156 -4.65 7.31 18.74
C ARG A 156 -5.29 6.50 17.62
N TYR A 157 -5.09 5.19 17.67
CA TYR A 157 -5.85 4.23 16.89
C TYR A 157 -6.97 3.60 17.72
N VAL A 158 -8.06 3.28 17.04
CA VAL A 158 -9.14 2.42 17.52
C VAL A 158 -9.50 1.48 16.38
N LEU A 159 -9.49 0.17 16.66
CA LEU A 159 -10.12 -0.82 15.79
C LEU A 159 -11.55 -1.02 16.28
N LYS A 160 -12.51 -1.02 15.37
CA LYS A 160 -13.92 -1.27 15.67
C LYS A 160 -14.44 -2.40 14.80
N SER A 161 -15.48 -3.04 15.29
CA SER A 161 -16.38 -3.93 14.54
C SER A 161 -17.10 -3.22 13.39
N HIS A 162 -17.72 -3.98 12.49
CA HIS A 162 -18.60 -3.47 11.43
C HIS A 162 -19.75 -2.59 11.97
N ASP A 163 -20.22 -2.84 13.19
CA ASP A 163 -21.20 -2.04 13.94
C ASP A 163 -20.65 -0.68 14.43
N GLY A 164 -19.34 -0.45 14.33
CA GLY A 164 -18.68 0.74 14.87
C GLY A 164 -18.48 0.72 16.40
N LYS A 165 -18.65 -0.43 17.05
CA LYS A 165 -18.27 -0.70 18.46
C LYS A 165 -16.80 -1.11 18.53
#